data_AF-A0A2S2QD27-F1
#
_entry.id   AF-A0A2S2QD27-F1
#
_cell.length_a   1.000
_cell.length_b   1.000
_cell.length_c   1.000
_cell.angle_alpha   90.00
_cell.angle_beta   90.00
_cell.angle_gamma   90.00
#
_symmetry.space_group_name_H-M   'P 1'
#
loop_
_entity.id
_entity.type
_entity.pdbx_description
1 polymer ?
#
loop_
_entity_poly.entity_id
_entity_poly.type
_entity_poly.pdbx_seq_one_letter_code
_entity_poly.pdbx_strand_id
1 'polypeptide(L)'
;MAIKAYKKSLNKFKKTKSIDDHIILKKFRTQAKLITKKSKTESWQKYTNSINSNTSSTDIWNKIKSIKGIIHQSLPFNLNHNGNSLSSPTDITEAFAQHFTKNNCNSNYEHEFLNYKHKIEENIIKDLELNFYHQENAINQPFNITELQNALSGSKSKSPGLNETPYSFIQNLPKLGHEILLQIYNIIWEKGIYPD
;
A
#
# COMPACT_ATOMS: atom_id res chain seq x y z
N MET A 1 -29.01 18.64 24.05
CA MET A 1 -30.07 18.76 25.09
C MET A 1 -31.41 18.12 24.69
N ALA A 2 -31.97 18.39 23.50
CA ALA A 2 -33.30 17.86 23.11
C ALA A 2 -33.42 16.32 23.03
N ILE A 3 -32.41 15.61 22.51
CA ILE A 3 -32.40 14.14 22.48
C ILE A 3 -32.39 13.55 23.91
N LYS A 4 -31.67 14.20 24.85
CA LYS A 4 -31.63 13.80 26.26
C LYS A 4 -33.00 13.96 26.92
N ALA A 5 -33.70 15.07 26.63
CA ALA A 5 -35.06 15.30 27.10
C ALA A 5 -36.06 14.26 26.56
N TYR A 6 -35.99 13.94 25.25
CA TYR A 6 -36.77 12.86 24.64
C TYR A 6 -36.51 11.50 25.30
N LYS A 7 -35.24 11.13 25.51
CA LYS A 7 -34.88 9.87 26.18
C LYS A 7 -35.40 9.83 27.63
N LYS A 8 -35.32 10.96 28.36
CA LYS A 8 -35.84 11.09 29.72
C LYS A 8 -37.36 10.92 29.77
N SER A 9 -38.12 11.59 28.89
CA SER A 9 -39.58 11.44 28.83
C SER A 9 -40.01 10.04 28.38
N LEU A 10 -39.24 9.40 27.50
CA LEU A 10 -39.49 8.02 27.07
C LEU A 10 -39.35 7.05 28.24
N ASN A 11 -38.27 7.19 29.02
CA ASN A 11 -38.05 6.35 30.20
C ASN A 11 -39.10 6.59 31.28
N LYS A 12 -39.58 7.83 31.45
CA LYS A 12 -40.67 8.14 32.38
C LYS A 12 -41.98 7.47 31.97
N PHE A 13 -42.42 7.67 30.72
CA PHE A 13 -43.63 7.03 30.18
C PHE A 13 -43.59 5.51 30.26
N LYS A 14 -42.43 4.88 29.99
CA LYS A 14 -42.27 3.42 30.13
C LYS A 14 -42.56 2.90 31.54
N LYS A 15 -42.29 3.71 32.58
CA LYS A 15 -42.54 3.36 33.98
C LYS A 15 -43.98 3.63 34.41
N THR A 16 -44.50 4.81 34.06
CA THR A 16 -45.81 5.28 34.57
C THR A 16 -46.99 4.84 33.70
N LYS A 17 -46.78 4.66 32.37
CA LYS A 17 -47.81 4.41 31.36
C LYS A 17 -48.99 5.41 31.39
N SER A 18 -48.80 6.59 31.99
CA SER A 18 -49.82 7.64 32.08
C SER A 18 -50.02 8.36 30.75
N ILE A 19 -51.25 8.81 30.51
CA ILE A 19 -51.65 9.59 29.33
C ILE A 19 -50.90 10.94 29.29
N ASP A 20 -50.75 11.62 30.43
CA ASP A 20 -50.05 12.90 30.51
C ASP A 20 -48.57 12.77 30.13
N ASP A 21 -47.93 11.70 30.60
CA ASP A 21 -46.55 11.40 30.25
C ASP A 21 -46.40 11.02 28.76
N HIS A 22 -47.43 10.44 28.15
CA HIS A 22 -47.46 10.17 26.70
C HIS A 22 -47.54 11.47 25.89
N ILE A 23 -48.34 12.46 26.32
CA ILE A 23 -48.43 13.77 25.66
C ILE A 23 -47.07 14.48 25.71
N ILE A 24 -46.42 14.48 26.88
CA ILE A 24 -45.08 15.05 27.07
C ILE A 24 -44.04 14.34 26.19
N LEU A 25 -44.09 13.00 26.11
CA LEU A 25 -43.22 12.22 25.22
C LEU A 25 -43.40 12.62 23.75
N LYS A 26 -44.63 12.76 23.26
CA LYS A 26 -44.91 13.18 21.88
C LYS A 26 -44.31 14.55 21.60
N LYS A 27 -44.48 15.52 22.52
CA LYS A 27 -43.89 16.86 22.41
C LYS A 27 -42.37 16.83 22.27
N PHE A 28 -41.68 16.16 23.20
CA PHE A 28 -40.21 16.08 23.16
C PHE A 28 -39.69 15.26 21.99
N ARG A 29 -40.42 14.23 21.54
CA ARG A 29 -40.08 13.46 20.34
C ARG A 29 -40.10 14.34 19.09
N THR A 30 -41.14 15.16 18.92
CA THR A 30 -41.24 16.10 17.79
C THR A 30 -40.13 17.14 17.85
N GLN A 31 -39.86 17.71 19.02
CA GLN A 31 -38.78 18.67 19.21
C GLN A 31 -37.40 18.07 18.88
N ALA A 32 -37.11 16.85 19.36
CA ALA A 32 -35.86 16.16 19.07
C ALA A 32 -35.70 15.85 17.57
N LYS A 33 -36.78 15.44 16.89
CA LYS A 33 -36.77 15.22 15.42
C LYS A 33 -36.47 16.51 14.68
N LEU A 34 -37.15 17.62 15.02
CA LEU A 34 -36.94 18.92 14.38
C LEU A 34 -35.50 19.40 14.52
N ILE A 35 -34.95 19.37 15.74
CA ILE A 35 -33.57 19.80 15.99
C ILE A 35 -32.58 18.89 15.26
N THR A 36 -32.79 17.57 15.27
CA THR A 36 -31.90 16.64 14.56
C THR A 36 -31.92 16.89 13.05
N LYS A 37 -33.10 17.13 12.47
CA LYS A 37 -33.22 17.46 11.04
C LYS A 37 -32.50 18.77 10.73
N LYS A 38 -32.76 19.82 11.52
CA LYS A 38 -32.11 21.14 11.38
C LYS A 38 -30.58 21.02 11.45
N SER A 39 -30.05 20.38 12.50
CA SER A 39 -28.60 20.23 12.67
C SER A 39 -27.96 19.39 11.57
N LYS A 40 -28.63 18.34 11.07
CA LYS A 40 -28.15 17.57 9.92
C LYS A 40 -28.08 18.43 8.66
N THR A 41 -29.12 19.22 8.38
CA THR A 41 -29.16 20.13 7.24
C THR A 41 -28.06 21.19 7.33
N GLU A 42 -27.89 21.84 8.48
CA GLU A 42 -26.84 22.84 8.71
C GLU A 42 -25.44 22.23 8.57
N SER A 43 -25.22 21.04 9.13
CA SER A 43 -23.94 20.33 9.00
C SER A 43 -23.64 19.97 7.54
N TRP A 44 -24.65 19.53 6.79
CA TRP A 44 -24.50 19.21 5.37
C TRP A 44 -24.18 20.46 4.55
N GLN A 45 -24.92 21.55 4.77
CA GLN A 45 -24.65 22.84 4.12
C GLN A 45 -23.24 23.34 4.43
N LYS A 46 -22.80 23.29 5.70
CA LYS A 46 -21.44 23.66 6.09
C LYS A 46 -20.40 22.78 5.39
N TYR A 47 -20.66 21.48 5.27
CA TYR A 47 -19.76 20.54 4.62
C TYR A 47 -19.65 20.81 3.11
N THR A 48 -20.75 21.02 2.41
CA THR A 48 -20.73 21.33 0.97
C THR A 48 -20.13 22.72 0.70
N ASN A 49 -20.44 23.71 1.54
CA ASN A 49 -19.89 25.08 1.41
C ASN A 49 -18.39 25.14 1.73
N SER A 50 -17.83 24.14 2.39
CA SER A 50 -16.38 24.04 2.61
C SER A 50 -15.60 23.66 1.33
N ILE A 51 -16.29 23.25 0.26
CA ILE A 51 -15.71 23.01 -1.06
C ILE A 51 -15.77 24.32 -1.83
N ASN A 52 -14.64 25.01 -1.95
CA ASN A 52 -14.52 26.27 -2.68
C ASN A 52 -13.30 26.25 -3.61
N SER A 53 -13.09 27.33 -4.36
CA SER A 53 -11.98 27.46 -5.32
C SER A 53 -10.58 27.35 -4.69
N ASN A 54 -10.45 27.53 -3.38
CA ASN A 54 -9.19 27.35 -2.64
C ASN A 54 -8.98 25.92 -2.11
N THR A 55 -9.91 24.99 -2.35
CA THR A 55 -9.79 23.61 -1.86
C THR A 55 -8.86 22.81 -2.78
N SER A 56 -7.87 22.13 -2.21
CA SER A 56 -6.95 21.30 -3.00
C SER A 56 -7.69 20.15 -3.69
N SER A 57 -7.20 19.70 -4.85
CA SER A 57 -7.78 18.54 -5.56
C SER A 57 -7.84 17.28 -4.69
N THR A 58 -6.85 17.09 -3.81
CA THR A 58 -6.80 15.99 -2.85
C THR A 58 -7.94 16.07 -1.85
N ASP A 59 -8.18 17.25 -1.28
CA ASP A 59 -9.26 17.46 -0.30
C ASP A 59 -10.64 17.32 -0.94
N ILE A 60 -10.81 17.80 -2.18
CA ILE A 60 -12.05 17.59 -2.95
C ILE A 60 -12.31 16.10 -3.12
N TRP A 61 -11.30 15.32 -3.54
CA TRP A 61 -11.46 13.87 -3.70
C TRP A 61 -11.74 13.17 -2.37
N ASN A 62 -11.05 13.53 -1.29
CA ASN A 62 -11.31 12.97 0.03
C ASN A 62 -12.76 13.25 0.48
N LYS A 63 -13.27 14.46 0.23
CA LYS A 63 -14.66 14.82 0.52
C LYS A 63 -15.64 14.02 -0.33
N ILE A 64 -15.39 13.83 -1.63
CA ILE A 64 -16.22 13.00 -2.51
C ILE A 64 -16.26 11.54 -2.03
N LYS A 65 -15.10 10.97 -1.66
CA LYS A 65 -15.02 9.61 -1.12
C LYS A 65 -15.82 9.47 0.17
N SER A 66 -15.73 10.45 1.07
CA SER A 66 -16.55 10.48 2.29
C SER A 66 -18.05 10.54 1.98
N ILE A 67 -18.49 11.32 0.98
CA ILE A 67 -19.90 11.35 0.54
C ILE A 67 -20.35 9.98 0.00
N LYS A 68 -19.48 9.30 -0.74
CA LYS A 68 -19.73 7.93 -1.24
C LYS A 68 -19.70 6.85 -0.14
N GLY A 69 -19.39 7.20 1.11
CA GLY A 69 -19.26 6.24 2.20
C GLY A 69 -17.94 5.45 2.17
N ILE A 70 -16.96 5.88 1.38
CA ILE A 70 -15.63 5.27 1.32
C ILE A 70 -14.81 5.86 2.48
N ILE A 71 -14.71 5.09 3.56
CA ILE A 71 -13.95 5.48 4.76
C ILE A 71 -12.49 5.08 4.54
N HIS A 72 -11.58 6.06 4.53
CA HIS A 72 -10.15 5.79 4.65
C HIS A 72 -9.82 5.59 6.13
N GLN A 73 -9.48 4.36 6.49
CA GLN A 73 -8.89 4.09 7.80
C GLN A 73 -7.39 4.31 7.67
N SER A 74 -6.84 5.26 8.43
CA SER A 74 -5.40 5.39 8.55
C SER A 74 -4.85 4.10 9.17
N LEU A 75 -3.79 3.55 8.57
CA LEU A 75 -3.08 2.43 9.17
C LEU A 75 -2.62 2.82 10.59
N PRO A 76 -2.71 1.91 11.58
CA PRO A 76 -2.19 2.17 12.90
C PRO A 76 -0.68 2.40 12.83
N PHE A 77 -0.18 3.36 13.60
CA PHE A 77 1.25 3.70 13.63
C PHE A 77 2.11 2.60 14.24
N ASN A 78 1.51 1.74 15.07
CA ASN A 78 2.21 0.67 15.77
C ASN A 78 1.72 -0.70 15.30
N LEU A 79 2.65 -1.64 15.14
CA LEU A 79 2.36 -3.05 14.88
C LEU A 79 2.49 -3.84 16.18
N ASN A 80 1.52 -4.68 16.51
CA ASN A 80 1.68 -5.64 17.61
C ASN A 80 2.26 -6.94 17.05
N HIS A 81 3.51 -7.25 17.40
CA HIS A 81 4.19 -8.47 17.00
C HIS A 81 4.52 -9.28 18.27
N ASN A 82 3.88 -10.45 18.42
CA ASN A 82 4.06 -11.36 19.55
C ASN A 82 3.92 -10.72 20.95
N GLY A 83 3.04 -9.72 21.09
CA GLY A 83 2.80 -9.01 22.35
C GLY A 83 3.63 -7.74 22.53
N ASN A 84 4.58 -7.46 21.64
CA ASN A 84 5.38 -6.24 21.64
C ASN A 84 4.83 -5.22 20.65
N SER A 85 4.68 -3.97 21.08
CA SER A 85 4.26 -2.87 20.21
C SER A 85 5.49 -2.25 19.52
N LEU A 86 5.62 -2.51 18.23
CA LEU A 86 6.66 -1.96 17.37
C LEU A 86 6.19 -0.62 16.79
N SER A 87 7.04 0.40 16.89
CA SER A 87 6.79 1.76 16.39
C SER A 87 7.85 2.24 15.39
N SER A 88 9.03 1.62 15.37
CA SER A 88 10.07 1.93 14.40
C SER A 88 9.72 1.33 13.03
N PRO A 89 9.84 2.10 11.92
CA PRO A 89 9.64 1.56 10.58
C PRO A 89 10.51 0.34 10.27
N THR A 90 11.77 0.34 10.71
CA THR A 90 12.70 -0.79 10.49
C THR A 90 12.19 -2.07 11.14
N ASP A 91 11.75 -1.97 12.39
CA ASP A 91 11.33 -3.13 13.19
C ASP A 91 9.99 -3.67 12.69
N ILE A 92 9.10 -2.76 12.24
CA ILE A 92 7.84 -3.13 11.59
C ILE A 92 8.12 -3.87 10.29
N THR A 93 9.03 -3.36 9.45
CA THR A 93 9.43 -4.02 8.19
C THR A 93 10.03 -5.40 8.44
N GLU A 94 10.92 -5.52 9.43
CA GLU A 94 11.54 -6.79 9.81
C GLU A 94 10.49 -7.79 10.33
N ALA A 95 9.55 -7.35 11.17
CA ALA A 95 8.44 -8.20 11.64
C ALA A 95 7.57 -8.71 10.48
N PHE A 96 7.31 -7.86 9.46
CA PHE A 96 6.64 -8.31 8.24
C PHE A 96 7.47 -9.34 7.48
N ALA A 97 8.77 -9.08 7.27
CA ALA A 97 9.66 -10.00 6.58
C ALA A 97 9.69 -11.38 7.26
N GLN A 98 9.84 -11.42 8.58
CA GLN A 98 9.81 -12.65 9.37
C GLN A 98 8.47 -13.39 9.24
N HIS A 99 7.35 -12.66 9.31
CA HIS A 99 6.02 -13.26 9.15
C HIS A 99 5.83 -13.87 7.76
N PHE A 100 6.27 -13.17 6.70
CA PHE A 100 6.19 -13.69 5.34
C PHE A 100 7.10 -14.90 5.14
N THR A 101 8.35 -14.85 5.60
CA THR A 101 9.28 -15.98 5.52
C THR A 101 8.73 -17.19 6.25
N LYS A 102 8.19 -17.00 7.48
CA LYS A 102 7.57 -18.08 8.24
C LYS A 102 6.41 -18.71 7.47
N ASN A 103 5.52 -17.92 6.89
CA ASN A 103 4.33 -18.45 6.21
C ASN A 103 4.63 -19.08 4.84
N ASN A 104 5.65 -18.59 4.14
CA ASN A 104 6.06 -19.10 2.84
C ASN A 104 7.22 -20.10 2.92
N CYS A 105 7.60 -20.53 4.13
CA CYS A 105 8.68 -21.49 4.29
C CYS A 105 8.30 -22.84 3.67
N ASN A 106 9.25 -23.48 2.99
CA ASN A 106 9.03 -24.82 2.42
C ASN A 106 8.62 -25.85 3.48
N SER A 107 8.99 -25.64 4.75
CA SER A 107 8.59 -26.50 5.89
C SER A 107 7.08 -26.56 6.13
N ASN A 108 6.30 -25.63 5.57
CA ASN A 108 4.85 -25.60 5.71
C ASN A 108 4.12 -26.47 4.69
N TYR A 109 4.83 -27.02 3.69
CA TYR A 109 4.24 -27.88 2.67
C TYR A 109 4.49 -29.35 2.96
N GLU A 110 3.57 -30.20 2.49
CA GLU A 110 3.73 -31.65 2.55
C GLU A 110 4.88 -32.13 1.67
N HIS A 111 5.55 -33.21 2.09
CA HIS A 111 6.70 -33.78 1.38
C HIS A 111 6.39 -34.15 -0.07
N GLU A 112 5.17 -34.59 -0.38
CA GLU A 112 4.76 -34.91 -1.75
C GLU A 112 4.78 -33.66 -2.66
N PHE A 113 4.24 -32.54 -2.17
CA PHE A 113 4.26 -31.28 -2.90
C PHE A 113 5.69 -30.75 -3.08
N LEU A 114 6.54 -30.86 -2.07
CA LEU A 114 7.95 -30.45 -2.18
C LEU A 114 8.69 -31.25 -3.24
N ASN A 115 8.47 -32.56 -3.29
CA ASN A 115 9.06 -33.42 -4.32
C ASN A 115 8.55 -33.07 -5.72
N TYR A 116 7.26 -32.79 -5.86
CA TYR A 116 6.68 -32.33 -7.13
C TYR A 116 7.29 -30.99 -7.56
N LYS A 117 7.32 -30.00 -6.67
CA LYS A 117 7.93 -28.68 -6.92
C LYS A 117 9.37 -28.81 -7.38
N HIS A 118 10.18 -29.59 -6.66
CA HIS A 118 11.59 -29.82 -7.02
C HIS A 118 11.74 -30.41 -8.42
N LYS A 119 10.94 -31.45 -8.75
CA LYS A 119 10.98 -32.07 -10.08
C LYS A 119 10.61 -31.07 -11.19
N ILE A 120 9.62 -30.21 -10.96
CA ILE A 120 9.22 -29.19 -11.93
C ILE A 120 10.32 -28.13 -12.09
N GLU A 121 10.87 -27.63 -10.98
CA GLU A 121 11.96 -26.64 -11.00
C GLU A 121 13.21 -27.19 -11.72
N GLU A 122 13.60 -28.44 -11.44
CA GLU A 122 14.70 -29.12 -12.14
C GLU A 122 14.43 -29.28 -13.64
N ASN A 123 13.20 -29.62 -14.02
CA ASN A 123 12.85 -29.76 -15.44
C ASN A 123 12.88 -28.40 -16.15
N ILE A 124 12.39 -27.33 -15.52
CA ILE A 124 12.46 -25.98 -16.08
C ILE A 124 13.92 -25.56 -16.28
N ILE A 125 14.79 -25.82 -15.30
CA ILE A 125 16.22 -25.50 -15.42
C ILE A 125 16.84 -26.26 -16.60
N LYS A 126 16.58 -27.57 -16.72
CA LYS A 126 17.07 -28.38 -17.85
C LYS A 126 16.54 -27.87 -19.19
N ASP A 127 15.26 -27.53 -19.26
CA ASP A 127 14.64 -26.99 -20.47
C ASP A 127 15.26 -25.64 -20.86
N LEU A 128 15.53 -24.78 -19.87
CA LEU A 128 16.22 -23.51 -20.11
C LEU A 128 17.65 -23.74 -20.59
N GLU A 129 18.44 -24.60 -19.93
CA GLU A 129 19.82 -24.92 -20.34
C GLU A 129 19.90 -25.49 -21.76
N LEU A 130 18.96 -26.38 -22.11
CA LEU A 130 18.91 -27.00 -23.44
C LEU A 130 18.49 -26.00 -24.52
N ASN A 131 17.53 -25.11 -24.24
CA ASN A 131 16.97 -24.22 -25.26
C ASN A 131 17.63 -22.83 -25.31
N PHE A 132 18.49 -22.47 -24.36
CA PHE A 132 19.10 -21.13 -24.28
C PHE A 132 19.92 -20.78 -25.53
N TYR A 133 20.64 -21.75 -26.07
CA TYR A 133 21.56 -21.56 -27.21
C TYR A 133 20.92 -21.76 -28.59
N HIS A 134 19.70 -22.33 -28.64
CA HIS A 134 19.08 -22.75 -29.91
C HIS A 134 18.18 -21.70 -30.56
N GLN A 135 17.92 -20.58 -29.90
CA GLN A 135 17.18 -19.48 -30.50
C GLN A 135 18.13 -18.30 -30.71
N GLU A 136 18.39 -17.96 -31.98
CA GLU A 136 18.87 -16.64 -32.40
C GLU A 136 17.82 -15.58 -32.03
N ASN A 137 17.66 -15.35 -30.74
CA ASN A 137 16.69 -14.40 -30.22
C ASN A 137 17.41 -13.06 -30.10
N ALA A 138 16.90 -12.06 -30.82
CA ALA A 138 17.46 -10.71 -30.80
C ALA A 138 17.57 -10.14 -29.37
N ILE A 139 16.76 -10.63 -28.43
CA ILE A 139 16.78 -10.22 -27.01
C ILE A 139 17.91 -10.84 -26.19
N ASN A 140 18.61 -11.87 -26.70
CA ASN A 140 19.68 -12.57 -26.00
C ASN A 140 21.09 -12.13 -26.45
N GLN A 141 21.18 -11.12 -27.31
CA GLN A 141 22.46 -10.59 -27.78
C GLN A 141 23.16 -9.76 -26.69
N PRO A 142 24.50 -9.61 -26.76
CA PRO A 142 25.23 -8.72 -25.86
C PRO A 142 24.68 -7.30 -25.94
N PHE A 143 24.62 -6.63 -24.79
CA PHE A 143 24.15 -5.27 -24.69
C PHE A 143 25.04 -4.34 -25.51
N ASN A 144 24.41 -3.36 -26.16
CA ASN A 144 25.10 -2.30 -26.89
C ASN A 144 25.16 -0.99 -26.10
N ILE A 145 26.02 -0.07 -26.53
CA ILE A 145 26.22 1.21 -25.84
C ILE A 145 24.95 2.09 -25.82
N THR A 146 24.10 1.99 -26.84
CA THR A 146 22.86 2.76 -26.94
C THR A 146 21.84 2.27 -25.90
N GLU A 147 21.75 0.96 -25.69
CA GLU A 147 20.92 0.36 -24.64
C GLU A 147 21.37 0.80 -23.26
N LEU A 148 22.69 0.79 -23.00
CA LEU A 148 23.25 1.28 -21.74
C LEU A 148 22.91 2.77 -21.52
N GLN A 149 23.12 3.62 -22.53
CA GLN A 149 22.82 5.05 -22.42
C GLN A 149 21.33 5.32 -22.20
N ASN A 150 20.46 4.61 -22.91
CA ASN A 150 19.01 4.71 -22.73
C ASN A 150 18.59 4.30 -21.31
N ALA A 151 19.11 3.19 -20.81
CA ALA A 151 18.86 2.72 -19.44
C ALA A 151 19.32 3.74 -18.38
N LEU A 152 20.52 4.29 -18.54
CA LEU A 152 21.07 5.32 -17.65
C LEU A 152 20.23 6.60 -17.68
N SER A 153 19.75 7.03 -18.85
CA SER A 153 18.89 8.22 -18.98
C SER A 153 17.52 8.06 -18.32
N GLY A 154 16.99 6.83 -18.32
CA GLY A 154 15.68 6.51 -17.75
C GLY A 154 15.68 6.41 -16.22
N SER A 155 16.84 6.19 -15.62
CA SER A 155 16.97 6.06 -14.18
C SER A 155 16.94 7.42 -13.48
N LYS A 156 15.87 7.64 -12.72
CA LYS A 156 15.63 8.88 -11.95
C LYS A 156 15.86 8.68 -10.45
N SER A 157 16.45 7.55 -10.05
CA SER A 157 16.65 7.26 -8.63
C SER A 157 17.62 8.27 -8.03
N LYS A 158 17.19 8.90 -6.93
CA LYS A 158 18.02 9.82 -6.13
C LYS A 158 18.59 9.16 -4.88
N SER A 159 18.17 7.93 -4.60
CA SER A 159 18.63 7.18 -3.43
C SER A 159 19.92 6.44 -3.79
N PRO A 160 21.00 6.61 -3.03
CA PRO A 160 22.21 5.83 -3.22
C PRO A 160 21.96 4.36 -2.86
N GLY A 161 22.70 3.45 -3.47
CA GLY A 161 22.65 2.02 -3.17
C GLY A 161 23.32 1.68 -1.83
N LEU A 162 23.44 0.37 -1.53
CA LEU A 162 24.12 -0.14 -0.34
C LEU A 162 25.54 0.43 -0.16
N ASN A 163 26.24 0.67 -1.29
CA ASN A 163 27.60 1.21 -1.32
C ASN A 163 27.65 2.74 -1.23
N GLU A 164 26.54 3.40 -0.91
CA GLU A 164 26.36 4.85 -0.82
C GLU A 164 26.67 5.65 -2.11
N THR A 165 27.02 4.99 -3.22
CA THR A 165 27.27 5.65 -4.51
C THR A 165 25.95 6.16 -5.13
N PRO A 166 25.82 7.48 -5.36
CA PRO A 166 24.65 8.03 -6.04
C PRO A 166 24.62 7.61 -7.50
N TYR A 167 23.43 7.35 -8.03
CA TYR A 167 23.26 6.94 -9.43
C TYR A 167 23.80 7.97 -10.44
N SER A 168 23.84 9.25 -10.04
CA SER A 168 24.42 10.33 -10.83
C SER A 168 25.89 10.13 -11.16
N PHE A 169 26.66 9.39 -10.35
CA PHE A 169 28.06 9.10 -10.65
C PHE A 169 28.19 8.21 -11.88
N ILE A 170 27.35 7.17 -11.97
CA ILE A 170 27.35 6.23 -13.10
C ILE A 170 26.88 6.94 -14.38
N GLN A 171 25.85 7.79 -14.28
CA GLN A 171 25.35 8.60 -15.41
C GLN A 171 26.39 9.55 -15.99
N ASN A 172 27.31 10.05 -15.15
CA ASN A 172 28.30 11.06 -15.54
C ASN A 172 29.71 10.48 -15.73
N LEU A 173 29.83 9.15 -15.88
CA LEU A 173 31.12 8.53 -16.19
C LEU A 173 31.67 9.07 -17.52
N PRO A 174 33.00 9.15 -17.68
CA PRO A 174 33.59 9.43 -18.99
C PRO A 174 33.19 8.33 -19.98
N LYS A 175 33.32 8.60 -21.28
CA LYS A 175 33.01 7.61 -22.34
C LYS A 175 33.70 6.27 -22.10
N LEU A 176 34.99 6.31 -21.74
CA LEU A 176 35.77 5.11 -21.38
C LEU A 176 35.15 4.34 -20.20
N GLY A 177 34.62 5.05 -19.20
CA GLY A 177 33.95 4.42 -18.06
C GLY A 177 32.67 3.69 -18.45
N HIS A 178 31.88 4.26 -19.36
CA HIS A 178 30.70 3.59 -19.93
C HIS A 178 31.07 2.37 -20.78
N GLU A 179 32.16 2.44 -21.54
CA GLU A 179 32.66 1.31 -22.33
C GLU A 179 33.11 0.15 -21.43
N ILE A 180 33.83 0.44 -20.35
CA ILE A 180 34.23 -0.56 -19.35
C ILE A 180 33.00 -1.15 -18.66
N LEU A 181 32.03 -0.32 -18.27
CA LEU A 181 30.81 -0.77 -17.64
C LEU A 181 30.00 -1.71 -18.56
N LEU A 182 29.91 -1.38 -19.84
CA LEU A 182 29.28 -2.23 -20.85
C LEU A 182 29.99 -3.58 -20.97
N GLN A 183 31.33 -3.57 -21.01
CA GLN A 183 32.11 -4.80 -21.04
C GLN A 183 31.86 -5.66 -19.81
N ILE A 184 31.81 -5.07 -18.61
CA ILE A 184 31.47 -5.78 -17.38
C ILE A 184 30.10 -6.44 -17.48
N TYR A 185 29.06 -5.70 -17.92
CA TYR A 185 27.72 -6.27 -18.06
C TYR A 185 27.65 -7.39 -19.10
N ASN A 186 28.35 -7.27 -20.22
CA ASN A 186 28.40 -8.33 -21.23
C ASN A 186 29.18 -9.56 -20.73
N ILE A 187 30.24 -9.38 -19.92
CA ILE A 187 30.94 -10.49 -19.27
C ILE A 187 29.99 -11.22 -18.30
N ILE A 188 29.23 -10.48 -17.48
CA ILE A 188 28.23 -11.07 -16.58
C ILE A 188 27.15 -11.80 -17.39
N TRP A 189 26.66 -11.20 -18.47
CA TRP A 189 25.62 -11.78 -19.33
C TRP A 189 26.06 -13.08 -19.99
N GLU A 190 27.25 -13.11 -20.60
CA GLU A 190 27.73 -14.26 -21.36
C GLU A 190 28.29 -15.37 -20.47
N LYS A 191 28.96 -15.00 -19.37
CA LYS A 191 29.73 -15.96 -18.55
C LYS A 191 29.11 -16.23 -17.18
N GLY A 192 28.16 -15.40 -16.73
CA GLY A 192 27.60 -15.48 -15.38
C GLY A 192 28.61 -15.16 -14.27
N ILE A 193 29.74 -14.54 -14.61
CA ILE A 193 30.83 -14.22 -13.66
C ILE A 193 30.66 -12.78 -13.20
N TYR A 194 30.52 -12.59 -11.89
CA TYR A 194 30.45 -11.27 -11.26
C TYR A 194 31.87 -10.80 -10.91
N PRO A 195 32.22 -9.53 -11.18
CA PRO A 195 33.48 -8.95 -10.69
C PRO A 195 33.47 -8.86 -9.17
N ASP A 196 34.63 -9.09 -8.56
CA ASP A 196 34.86 -8.90 -7.11
C ASP A 196 34.75 -7.43 -6.67
#